data_AF-A0A1X7UTH2-F1
#
_entry.id   AF-A0A1X7UTH2-F1
#
_cell.length_a   1.000
_cell.length_b   1.000
_cell.length_c   1.000
_cell.angle_alpha   90.00
_cell.angle_beta   90.00
_cell.angle_gamma   90.00
#
_symmetry.space_group_name_H-M   'P 1'
#
loop_
_entity.id
_entity.type
_entity.pdbx_description
1 polymer ?
#
loop_
_entity_poly.entity_id
_entity_poly.type
_entity_poly.pdbx_seq_one_letter_code
_entity_poly.pdbx_strand_id
1 'polypeptide(L)'
;MFVLTPKSNQFVLGINTFNTVDTNKVKDMVNKVVKNGGYRLEIPVPWLALEFCIRKLDRKVISLKDCQRLADECKIESTTEFQAAVWFLHHIVGTIRYYDKVPQMNSVIIADPQILFDIVTDLIVKTFSFIKENPNEEDRFKLSGRFTERHLESCKTVRENLLTTSQIIALLQYLIIISPVGLNDNNEMEYFLPCVLVHAFLPQEEEDTSAVPTSIIPPLLVTFQCNYTPRGVFSSLIAHILNSKQGEWKLASEEIYRDQVHFRHKSGYVISIKNLFRFLEVKAVPPKGSESSPIKHLPGITELLSTSLEYVRKHLNYTKVASHSFAFYCHNTDHKKNLEPHPAKRNEDHTICSRDGKKTTTMTKGQAQWFGISVVDNSGALCTKNLDEILYVLDAVQFEKTSWRRFGLRLGLYNRTLSEIEANERGIVGNCLQNTILVWLKQRDDVNRKGIPSWGTLAKALEDIGEKGAACSILKKYS
;
A
#
# COMPACT_ATOMS: atom_id res chain seq x y z
N MET A 1 -0.98 17.17 23.54
CA MET A 1 -2.13 16.80 24.39
C MET A 1 -3.37 16.75 23.50
N PHE A 2 -3.64 15.61 22.87
CA PHE A 2 -4.81 15.45 21.99
C PHE A 2 -5.94 14.84 22.80
N VAL A 3 -6.91 15.68 23.20
CA VAL A 3 -8.17 15.22 23.77
C VAL A 3 -9.00 14.65 22.60
N LEU A 4 -8.93 13.34 22.42
CA LEU A 4 -9.90 12.62 21.61
C LEU A 4 -11.23 12.67 22.37
N THR A 5 -12.18 13.46 21.91
CA THR A 5 -13.57 13.33 22.33
C THR A 5 -14.03 11.89 22.01
N PRO A 6 -14.43 11.10 23.01
CA PRO A 6 -14.77 9.70 22.77
C PRO A 6 -16.07 9.62 21.98
N LYS A 7 -16.04 8.88 20.87
CA LYS A 7 -17.27 8.36 20.26
C LYS A 7 -17.98 7.52 21.33
N SER A 8 -19.32 7.54 21.34
CA SER A 8 -20.23 7.06 22.41
C SER A 8 -20.05 5.62 22.93
N ASN A 9 -19.10 4.83 22.41
CA ASN A 9 -18.82 3.45 22.79
C ASN A 9 -17.36 3.19 23.24
N GLN A 10 -16.54 4.20 23.49
CA GLN A 10 -15.18 3.98 24.01
C GLN A 10 -15.16 3.75 25.52
N PHE A 11 -14.73 2.55 25.93
CA PHE A 11 -14.51 2.16 27.33
C PHE A 11 -13.10 2.54 27.75
N VAL A 12 -12.99 3.39 28.78
CA VAL A 12 -11.70 3.84 29.33
C VAL A 12 -11.57 3.28 30.74
N LEU A 13 -10.61 2.38 30.94
CA LEU A 13 -10.18 1.93 32.27
C LEU A 13 -8.99 2.76 32.73
N GLY A 14 -8.99 3.17 33.99
CA GLY A 14 -7.81 3.79 34.61
C GLY A 14 -6.66 2.79 34.66
N ILE A 15 -5.48 3.22 34.23
CA ILE A 15 -4.25 2.42 34.40
C ILE A 15 -4.07 2.14 35.90
N ASN A 16 -3.80 0.88 36.27
CA ASN A 16 -3.60 0.39 37.64
C ASN A 16 -4.82 0.37 38.58
N THR A 17 -6.04 0.27 38.04
CA THR A 17 -7.27 0.13 38.85
C THR A 17 -7.91 -1.26 38.82
N PHE A 18 -7.15 -2.33 38.51
CA PHE A 18 -7.67 -3.71 38.50
C PHE A 18 -8.23 -4.14 39.88
N ASN A 19 -9.52 -3.85 40.09
CA ASN A 19 -10.28 -4.21 41.27
C ASN A 19 -11.53 -5.00 40.84
N THR A 20 -12.26 -5.53 41.82
CA THR A 20 -13.49 -6.29 41.59
C THR A 20 -14.57 -5.45 40.88
N VAL A 21 -14.59 -4.14 41.09
CA VAL A 21 -15.53 -3.22 40.45
C VAL A 21 -15.27 -3.12 38.94
N ASP A 22 -14.02 -2.97 38.52
CA ASP A 22 -13.65 -2.90 37.10
C ASP A 22 -13.81 -4.26 36.41
N THR A 23 -13.57 -5.36 37.12
CA THR A 23 -13.87 -6.71 36.63
C THR A 23 -15.38 -6.89 36.35
N ASN A 24 -16.24 -6.40 37.25
CA ASN A 24 -17.69 -6.45 37.07
C ASN A 24 -18.15 -5.54 35.92
N LYS A 25 -17.57 -4.35 35.77
CA LYS A 25 -17.84 -3.47 34.61
C LYS A 25 -17.50 -4.16 33.28
N VAL A 26 -16.35 -4.85 33.20
CA VAL A 26 -15.97 -5.61 32.01
C VAL A 26 -16.97 -6.75 31.75
N LYS A 27 -17.36 -7.52 32.78
CA LYS A 27 -18.38 -8.58 32.65
C LYS A 27 -19.72 -8.04 32.14
N ASP A 28 -20.20 -6.94 32.72
CA ASP A 28 -21.45 -6.30 32.33
C ASP A 28 -21.38 -5.79 30.89
N MET A 29 -20.23 -5.26 30.48
CA MET A 29 -20.00 -4.84 29.10
C MET A 29 -20.01 -6.02 28.14
N VAL A 30 -19.28 -7.09 28.43
CA VAL A 30 -19.29 -8.32 27.60
C VAL A 30 -20.72 -8.83 27.47
N ASN A 31 -21.48 -8.90 28.58
CA ASN A 31 -22.89 -9.29 28.56
C ASN A 31 -23.75 -8.35 27.70
N LYS A 32 -23.55 -7.03 27.78
CA LYS A 32 -24.26 -6.05 26.96
C LYS A 32 -23.90 -6.19 25.48
N VAL A 33 -22.63 -6.40 25.14
CA VAL A 33 -22.18 -6.59 23.74
C VAL A 33 -22.73 -7.89 23.17
N VAL A 34 -22.71 -8.98 23.93
CA VAL A 34 -23.26 -10.27 23.50
C VAL A 34 -24.78 -10.19 23.32
N LYS A 35 -25.50 -9.53 24.23
CA LYS A 35 -26.97 -9.40 24.18
C LYS A 35 -27.46 -8.38 23.15
N ASN A 36 -26.81 -7.23 23.04
CA ASN A 36 -27.27 -6.09 22.23
C ASN A 36 -26.54 -5.95 20.89
N GLY A 37 -25.43 -6.66 20.68
CA GLY A 37 -24.60 -6.56 19.47
C GLY A 37 -25.21 -7.21 18.22
N GLY A 38 -26.44 -7.73 18.31
CA GLY A 38 -27.13 -8.33 17.17
C GLY A 38 -26.53 -9.67 16.70
N TYR A 39 -25.68 -10.31 17.51
CA TYR A 39 -25.08 -11.62 17.21
C TYR A 39 -26.08 -12.77 17.38
N ARG A 40 -27.21 -12.72 16.66
CA ARG A 40 -28.10 -13.88 16.53
C ARG A 40 -27.63 -14.67 15.33
N LEU A 41 -27.00 -15.81 15.62
CA LEU A 41 -26.59 -16.77 14.61
C LEU A 41 -27.58 -17.94 14.66
N GLU A 42 -28.36 -18.10 13.61
CA GLU A 42 -29.23 -19.27 13.45
C GLU A 42 -28.37 -20.45 12.98
N ILE A 43 -28.28 -21.48 13.83
CA ILE A 43 -27.48 -22.67 13.56
C ILE A 43 -28.41 -23.89 13.58
N PRO A 44 -28.42 -24.73 12.53
CA PRO A 44 -29.11 -26.01 12.57
C PRO A 44 -28.61 -26.87 13.74
N VAL A 45 -29.54 -27.48 14.48
CA VAL A 45 -29.22 -28.34 15.63
C VAL A 45 -28.23 -29.46 15.27
N PRO A 46 -28.32 -30.15 14.11
CA PRO A 46 -27.33 -31.14 13.69
C PRO A 46 -25.91 -30.58 13.59
N TRP A 47 -25.74 -29.34 13.10
CA TRP A 47 -24.43 -28.72 12.92
C TRP A 47 -23.80 -28.35 14.26
N LEU A 48 -24.64 -27.89 15.20
CA LEU A 48 -24.22 -27.64 16.57
C LEU A 48 -23.85 -28.96 17.28
N ALA A 49 -24.62 -30.02 17.08
CA ALA A 49 -24.31 -31.34 17.63
C ALA A 49 -22.96 -31.88 17.13
N LEU A 50 -22.69 -31.76 15.83
CA LEU A 50 -21.40 -32.13 15.23
C LEU A 50 -20.25 -31.37 15.89
N GLU A 51 -20.39 -30.05 16.08
CA GLU A 51 -19.40 -29.22 16.74
C GLU A 51 -19.12 -29.68 18.19
N PHE A 52 -20.17 -30.02 18.94
CA PHE A 52 -20.04 -30.62 20.27
C PHE A 52 -19.32 -31.96 20.25
N CYS A 53 -19.65 -32.84 19.29
CA CYS A 53 -19.01 -34.14 19.13
C CYS A 53 -17.51 -33.99 18.84
N ILE A 54 -17.13 -33.09 17.92
CA ILE A 54 -15.72 -32.80 17.59
C ILE A 54 -14.97 -32.32 18.84
N ARG A 55 -15.54 -31.37 19.59
CA ARG A 55 -14.90 -30.85 20.81
C ARG A 55 -14.72 -31.92 21.88
N LYS A 56 -15.69 -32.81 22.05
CA LYS A 56 -15.65 -33.90 23.05
C LYS A 56 -14.59 -34.96 22.76
N LEU A 57 -14.14 -35.09 21.51
CA LEU A 57 -13.08 -36.04 21.17
C LEU A 57 -11.73 -35.66 21.81
N ASP A 58 -11.54 -34.40 22.22
CA ASP A 58 -10.29 -33.88 22.78
C ASP A 58 -9.06 -34.14 21.87
N ARG A 59 -9.30 -34.25 20.56
CA ARG A 59 -8.27 -34.42 19.53
C ARG A 59 -8.08 -33.10 18.83
N LYS A 60 -6.83 -32.64 18.73
CA LYS A 60 -6.51 -31.37 18.05
C LYS A 60 -6.67 -31.44 16.53
N VAL A 61 -6.48 -32.64 15.95
CA VAL A 61 -6.61 -32.91 14.51
C VAL A 61 -7.41 -34.19 14.31
N ILE A 62 -8.31 -34.18 13.33
CA ILE A 62 -9.13 -35.34 12.94
C ILE A 62 -9.08 -35.53 11.41
N SER A 63 -9.28 -36.77 10.95
CA SER A 63 -9.41 -37.03 9.52
C SER A 63 -10.78 -36.57 9.00
N LEU A 64 -10.87 -36.24 7.72
CA LEU A 64 -12.14 -35.91 7.08
C LEU A 64 -13.14 -37.07 7.18
N LYS A 65 -12.65 -38.31 7.08
CA LYS A 65 -13.47 -39.53 7.22
C LYS A 65 -14.05 -39.67 8.62
N ASP A 66 -13.25 -39.38 9.66
CA ASP A 66 -13.74 -39.40 11.04
C ASP A 66 -14.79 -38.31 11.26
N CYS A 67 -14.56 -37.11 10.72
CA CYS A 67 -15.53 -36.03 10.80
C CYS A 67 -16.85 -36.38 10.09
N GLN A 68 -16.78 -37.00 8.91
CA GLN A 68 -17.95 -37.49 8.18
C GLN A 68 -18.75 -38.49 9.03
N ARG A 69 -18.07 -39.46 9.67
CA ARG A 69 -18.72 -40.43 10.56
C ARG A 69 -19.44 -39.76 11.74
N LEU A 70 -18.82 -38.74 12.36
CA LEU A 70 -19.47 -37.97 13.43
C LEU A 70 -20.68 -37.19 12.90
N ALA A 71 -20.61 -36.71 11.66
CA ALA A 71 -21.70 -36.00 11.01
C ALA A 71 -22.90 -36.94 10.75
N ASP A 72 -22.63 -38.16 10.29
CA ASP A 72 -23.64 -39.20 10.11
C ASP A 72 -24.33 -39.54 11.44
N GLU A 73 -23.57 -39.67 12.53
CA GLU A 73 -24.12 -39.84 13.90
C GLU A 73 -25.01 -38.65 14.33
N CYS A 74 -24.70 -37.45 13.86
CA CYS A 74 -25.47 -36.23 14.11
C CYS A 74 -26.63 -36.00 13.12
N LYS A 75 -26.96 -36.99 12.28
CA LYS A 75 -28.02 -36.93 11.25
C LYS A 75 -27.73 -35.99 10.07
N ILE A 76 -26.45 -35.75 9.77
CA ILE A 76 -26.01 -35.02 8.57
C ILE A 76 -25.56 -36.06 7.54
N GLU A 77 -26.53 -36.66 6.84
CA GLU A 77 -26.28 -37.79 5.93
C GLU A 77 -25.95 -37.34 4.50
N SER A 78 -26.35 -36.14 4.12
CA SER A 78 -26.08 -35.60 2.78
C SER A 78 -24.68 -35.02 2.68
N THR A 79 -23.93 -35.40 1.63
CA THR A 79 -22.61 -34.83 1.34
C THR A 79 -22.65 -33.31 1.16
N THR A 80 -23.72 -32.77 0.56
CA THR A 80 -23.87 -31.32 0.38
C THR A 80 -24.10 -30.60 1.70
N GLU A 81 -24.88 -31.21 2.60
CA GLU A 81 -25.13 -30.66 3.93
C GLU A 81 -23.87 -30.72 4.78
N PHE A 82 -23.12 -31.82 4.72
CA PHE A 82 -21.83 -31.95 5.41
C PHE A 82 -20.84 -30.87 4.97
N GLN A 83 -20.70 -30.64 3.67
CA GLN A 83 -19.84 -29.56 3.15
C GLN A 83 -20.30 -28.18 3.63
N ALA A 84 -21.61 -27.92 3.67
CA ALA A 84 -22.16 -26.67 4.20
C ALA A 84 -21.89 -26.52 5.71
N ALA A 85 -22.05 -27.59 6.50
CA ALA A 85 -21.78 -27.60 7.93
C ALA A 85 -20.30 -27.34 8.22
N VAL A 86 -19.38 -28.03 7.54
CA VAL A 86 -17.94 -27.81 7.70
C VAL A 86 -17.54 -26.40 7.26
N TRP A 87 -18.09 -25.92 6.14
CA TRP A 87 -17.88 -24.54 5.69
C TRP A 87 -18.32 -23.52 6.73
N PHE A 88 -19.49 -23.74 7.34
CA PHE A 88 -20.07 -22.88 8.36
C PHE A 88 -19.23 -22.87 9.64
N LEU A 89 -18.82 -24.05 10.13
CA LEU A 89 -17.95 -24.19 11.30
C LEU A 89 -16.56 -23.58 11.06
N HIS A 90 -16.07 -23.59 9.81
CA HIS A 90 -14.82 -22.95 9.43
C HIS A 90 -14.91 -21.42 9.36
N HIS A 91 -15.84 -20.89 8.54
CA HIS A 91 -15.86 -19.47 8.16
C HIS A 91 -16.68 -18.61 9.11
N ILE A 92 -17.73 -19.16 9.72
CA ILE A 92 -18.70 -18.40 10.52
C ILE A 92 -18.44 -18.58 12.01
N VAL A 93 -18.37 -19.84 12.47
CA VAL A 93 -18.15 -20.13 13.91
C VAL A 93 -16.67 -20.05 14.26
N GLY A 94 -15.80 -20.55 13.37
CA GLY A 94 -14.36 -20.53 13.55
C GLY A 94 -13.85 -21.52 14.60
N THR A 95 -14.61 -22.55 14.95
CA THR A 95 -14.20 -23.60 15.91
C THR A 95 -13.28 -24.64 15.27
N ILE A 96 -13.42 -24.90 13.97
CA ILE A 96 -12.55 -25.82 13.22
C ILE A 96 -11.86 -25.10 12.05
N ARG A 97 -10.79 -25.68 11.51
CA ARG A 97 -10.19 -25.27 10.24
C ARG A 97 -10.11 -26.44 9.27
N TYR A 98 -10.52 -26.20 8.04
CA TYR A 98 -10.58 -27.16 6.95
C TYR A 98 -10.18 -26.42 5.67
N TYR A 99 -9.20 -26.94 4.95
CA TYR A 99 -8.61 -26.29 3.78
C TYR A 99 -8.74 -27.22 2.58
N ASP A 100 -9.95 -27.30 2.03
CA ASP A 100 -10.30 -28.12 0.87
C ASP A 100 -9.44 -27.83 -0.38
N LYS A 101 -9.06 -26.57 -0.55
CA LYS A 101 -8.24 -26.08 -1.67
C LYS A 101 -6.75 -26.39 -1.55
N VAL A 102 -6.29 -26.92 -0.42
CA VAL A 102 -4.89 -27.28 -0.19
C VAL A 102 -4.77 -28.80 -0.28
N PRO A 103 -4.17 -29.35 -1.36
CA PRO A 103 -4.15 -30.80 -1.60
C PRO A 103 -3.61 -31.64 -0.44
N GLN A 104 -2.61 -31.12 0.29
CA GLN A 104 -2.00 -31.78 1.44
C GLN A 104 -2.92 -31.79 2.68
N MET A 105 -3.88 -30.87 2.75
CA MET A 105 -4.78 -30.65 3.89
C MET A 105 -6.23 -31.05 3.62
N ASN A 106 -6.59 -31.40 2.38
CA ASN A 106 -7.97 -31.66 1.97
C ASN A 106 -8.62 -32.88 2.66
N SER A 107 -7.82 -33.71 3.33
CA SER A 107 -8.24 -34.90 4.07
C SER A 107 -8.15 -34.72 5.59
N VAL A 108 -7.79 -33.53 6.06
CA VAL A 108 -7.52 -33.21 7.46
C VAL A 108 -8.37 -32.04 7.94
N ILE A 109 -8.95 -32.18 9.13
CA ILE A 109 -9.66 -31.11 9.83
C ILE A 109 -8.90 -30.80 11.12
N ILE A 110 -8.52 -29.54 11.28
CA ILE A 110 -7.94 -29.02 12.51
C ILE A 110 -9.10 -28.66 13.44
N ALA A 111 -9.30 -29.48 14.46
CA ALA A 111 -10.35 -29.31 15.46
C ALA A 111 -9.96 -28.30 16.55
N ASP A 112 -8.66 -28.07 16.76
CA ASP A 112 -8.13 -27.03 17.62
C ASP A 112 -7.27 -26.03 16.82
N PRO A 113 -7.82 -24.84 16.48
CA PRO A 113 -7.09 -23.81 15.74
C PRO A 113 -5.84 -23.29 16.44
N GLN A 114 -5.67 -23.54 17.75
CA GLN A 114 -4.47 -23.14 18.50
C GLN A 114 -3.19 -23.74 17.92
N ILE A 115 -3.27 -24.91 17.24
CA ILE A 115 -2.13 -25.54 16.55
C ILE A 115 -1.41 -24.56 15.62
N LEU A 116 -2.15 -23.71 14.89
CA LEU A 116 -1.56 -22.74 13.97
C LEU A 116 -0.68 -21.72 14.70
N PHE A 117 -1.17 -21.23 15.84
CA PHE A 117 -0.42 -20.30 16.68
C PHE A 117 0.78 -20.99 17.31
N ASP A 118 0.63 -22.22 17.78
CA ASP A 118 1.70 -23.00 18.38
C ASP A 118 2.81 -23.28 17.37
N ILE A 119 2.50 -23.62 16.11
CA ILE A 119 3.50 -23.82 15.05
C ILE A 119 4.32 -22.54 14.83
N VAL A 120 3.65 -21.41 14.62
CA VAL A 120 4.33 -20.14 14.35
C VAL A 120 5.11 -19.68 15.58
N THR A 121 4.57 -19.91 16.78
CA THR A 121 5.25 -19.58 18.05
C THR A 121 6.47 -20.46 18.25
N ASP A 122 6.38 -21.77 18.02
CA ASP A 122 7.52 -22.71 18.09
C ASP A 122 8.63 -22.29 17.12
N LEU A 123 8.27 -21.91 15.88
CA LEU A 123 9.22 -21.40 14.89
C LEU A 123 9.91 -20.14 15.40
N ILE A 124 9.14 -19.14 15.84
CA ILE A 124 9.68 -17.87 16.35
C ILE A 124 10.53 -18.10 17.59
N VAL A 125 10.04 -18.84 18.59
CA VAL A 125 10.72 -19.07 19.86
C VAL A 125 12.05 -19.77 19.64
N LYS A 126 12.14 -20.74 18.72
CA LYS A 126 13.43 -21.35 18.35
C LYS A 126 14.40 -20.35 17.73
N THR A 127 13.93 -19.44 16.87
CA THR A 127 14.78 -18.38 16.31
C THR A 127 15.36 -17.46 17.39
N PHE A 128 14.68 -17.33 18.53
CA PHE A 128 15.05 -16.40 19.61
C PHE A 128 15.46 -17.09 20.91
N SER A 129 15.58 -18.42 20.95
CA SER A 129 16.00 -19.13 22.15
C SER A 129 17.48 -18.93 22.43
N PHE A 130 17.84 -18.79 23.70
CA PHE A 130 19.23 -18.62 24.14
C PHE A 130 20.04 -19.92 24.07
N ILE A 131 19.35 -21.07 24.05
CA ILE A 131 19.95 -22.39 23.85
C ILE A 131 19.87 -22.68 22.36
N LYS A 132 21.01 -22.66 21.69
CA LYS A 132 21.13 -22.90 20.25
C LYS A 132 21.67 -24.29 20.00
N GLU A 133 20.92 -25.11 19.26
CA GLU A 133 21.40 -26.44 18.85
C GLU A 133 22.38 -26.29 17.68
N ASN A 134 22.11 -25.35 16.76
CA ASN A 134 23.01 -25.00 15.67
C ASN A 134 23.11 -23.47 15.50
N PRO A 135 24.08 -22.81 16.16
CA PRO A 135 24.16 -21.35 16.21
C PRO A 135 24.15 -20.67 14.84
N ASN A 136 24.85 -21.25 13.86
CA ASN A 136 25.00 -20.65 12.54
C ASN A 136 23.70 -20.64 11.73
N GLU A 137 22.91 -21.73 11.79
CA GLU A 137 21.62 -21.82 11.11
C GLU A 137 20.56 -20.96 11.79
N GLU A 138 20.53 -20.94 13.12
CA GLU A 138 19.58 -20.14 13.89
C GLU A 138 19.86 -18.63 13.75
N ASP A 139 21.13 -18.21 13.77
CA ASP A 139 21.51 -16.81 13.53
C ASP A 139 21.20 -16.38 12.09
N ARG A 140 21.44 -17.27 11.11
CA ARG A 140 21.03 -17.03 9.72
C ARG A 140 19.51 -16.91 9.60
N PHE A 141 18.73 -17.77 10.27
CA PHE A 141 17.27 -17.66 10.27
C PHE A 141 16.81 -16.34 10.90
N LYS A 142 17.44 -15.91 11.99
CA LYS A 142 17.14 -14.63 12.66
C LYS A 142 17.45 -13.42 11.78
N LEU A 143 18.56 -13.44 11.05
CA LEU A 143 19.01 -12.32 10.20
C LEU A 143 18.26 -12.26 8.86
N SER A 144 18.04 -13.41 8.23
CA SER A 144 17.50 -13.50 6.87
C SER A 144 16.03 -13.90 6.81
N GLY A 145 15.46 -14.40 7.90
CA GLY A 145 14.10 -14.96 7.94
C GLY A 145 13.93 -16.26 7.15
N ARG A 146 15.02 -16.90 6.72
CA ARG A 146 15.01 -18.13 5.92
C ARG A 146 15.16 -19.38 6.77
N PHE A 147 14.39 -20.41 6.47
CA PHE A 147 14.44 -21.71 7.14
C PHE A 147 14.13 -22.85 6.17
N THR A 148 14.45 -24.08 6.57
CA THR A 148 14.22 -25.33 5.81
C THR A 148 13.23 -26.23 6.53
N GLU A 149 12.80 -27.32 5.89
CA GLU A 149 11.88 -28.29 6.51
C GLU A 149 12.41 -28.90 7.80
N ARG A 150 13.74 -29.04 7.95
CA ARG A 150 14.41 -29.55 9.16
C ARG A 150 14.03 -28.74 10.41
N HIS A 151 13.83 -27.43 10.26
CA HIS A 151 13.43 -26.56 11.37
C HIS A 151 12.01 -26.87 11.87
N LEU A 152 11.16 -27.45 11.01
CA LEU A 152 9.80 -27.85 11.35
C LEU A 152 9.75 -29.20 12.06
N GLU A 153 10.69 -30.10 11.81
CA GLU A 153 10.73 -31.45 12.41
C GLU A 153 10.75 -31.41 13.94
N SER A 154 11.43 -30.42 14.50
CA SER A 154 11.50 -30.22 15.95
C SER A 154 10.24 -29.55 16.54
N CYS A 155 9.29 -29.09 15.73
CA CYS A 155 8.06 -28.43 16.24
C CYS A 155 7.18 -29.42 16.97
N LYS A 156 6.52 -28.98 18.05
CA LYS A 156 5.71 -29.87 18.91
C LYS A 156 4.64 -30.60 18.11
N THR A 157 3.96 -29.90 17.21
CA THR A 157 2.93 -30.45 16.33
C THR A 157 3.42 -31.61 15.45
N VAL A 158 4.66 -31.52 14.96
CA VAL A 158 5.27 -32.60 14.15
C VAL A 158 5.70 -33.76 15.04
N ARG A 159 6.32 -33.47 16.19
CA ARG A 159 6.73 -34.48 17.18
C ARG A 159 5.56 -35.28 17.75
N GLU A 160 4.40 -34.64 17.90
CA GLU A 160 3.14 -35.27 18.33
C GLU A 160 2.40 -35.98 17.17
N ASN A 161 2.99 -36.03 15.96
CA ASN A 161 2.40 -36.61 14.74
C ASN A 161 1.01 -36.05 14.40
N LEU A 162 0.74 -34.79 14.77
CA LEU A 162 -0.54 -34.15 14.49
C LEU A 162 -0.64 -33.68 13.03
N LEU A 163 0.46 -33.15 12.50
CA LEU A 163 0.60 -32.72 11.10
C LEU A 163 2.03 -33.02 10.62
N THR A 164 2.17 -33.32 9.33
CA THR A 164 3.49 -33.48 8.70
C THR A 164 4.13 -32.13 8.36
N THR A 165 5.45 -32.09 8.15
CA THR A 165 6.15 -30.88 7.70
C THR A 165 5.59 -30.33 6.39
N SER A 166 5.31 -31.20 5.42
CA SER A 166 4.70 -30.83 4.13
C SER A 166 3.30 -30.22 4.30
N GLN A 167 2.49 -30.76 5.20
CA GLN A 167 1.18 -30.19 5.54
C GLN A 167 1.30 -28.80 6.15
N ILE A 168 2.23 -28.62 7.10
CA ILE A 168 2.47 -27.33 7.75
C ILE A 168 2.94 -26.30 6.72
N ILE A 169 3.88 -26.65 5.84
CA ILE A 169 4.38 -25.73 4.80
C ILE A 169 3.25 -25.31 3.87
N ALA A 170 2.48 -26.28 3.34
CA ALA A 170 1.38 -25.99 2.44
C ALA A 170 0.33 -25.08 3.11
N LEU A 171 0.05 -25.31 4.39
CA LEU A 171 -0.86 -24.51 5.20
C LEU A 171 -0.36 -23.08 5.43
N LEU A 172 0.91 -22.92 5.85
CA LEU A 172 1.50 -21.60 6.09
C LEU A 172 1.65 -20.79 4.79
N GLN A 173 1.91 -21.45 3.65
CA GLN A 173 1.92 -20.82 2.33
C GLN A 173 0.52 -20.37 1.92
N TYR A 174 -0.50 -21.20 2.14
CA TYR A 174 -1.90 -20.86 1.87
C TYR A 174 -2.37 -19.66 2.68
N LEU A 175 -1.95 -19.59 3.94
CA LEU A 175 -2.24 -18.47 4.86
C LEU A 175 -1.34 -17.24 4.63
N ILE A 176 -0.52 -17.22 3.57
CA ILE A 176 0.43 -16.16 3.22
C ILE A 176 1.33 -15.72 4.39
N ILE A 177 1.72 -16.69 5.22
CA ILE A 177 2.65 -16.52 6.36
C ILE A 177 4.08 -16.74 5.88
N ILE A 178 4.30 -17.74 5.02
CA ILE A 178 5.62 -18.06 4.45
C ILE A 178 5.62 -18.08 2.93
N SER A 179 6.84 -18.04 2.36
CA SER A 179 7.06 -18.16 0.92
C SER A 179 8.28 -18.98 0.54
N PRO A 180 8.24 -19.75 -0.55
CA PRO A 180 9.43 -20.39 -1.09
C PRO A 180 10.38 -19.35 -1.67
N VAL A 181 11.68 -19.49 -1.40
CA VAL A 181 12.73 -18.58 -1.90
C VAL A 181 13.79 -19.26 -2.77
N GLY A 182 13.64 -20.56 -3.02
CA GLY A 182 14.50 -21.37 -3.88
C GLY A 182 15.32 -22.39 -3.11
N LEU A 183 16.26 -23.03 -3.79
CA LEU A 183 17.19 -23.99 -3.20
C LEU A 183 18.38 -23.25 -2.57
N ASN A 184 18.83 -23.73 -1.42
CA ASN A 184 20.10 -23.33 -0.82
C ASN A 184 21.29 -24.08 -1.44
N ASP A 185 22.50 -23.77 -0.96
CA ASP A 185 23.75 -24.39 -1.41
C ASP A 185 23.78 -25.92 -1.21
N ASN A 186 22.96 -26.44 -0.29
CA ASN A 186 22.80 -27.86 -0.01
C ASN A 186 21.69 -28.52 -0.85
N ASN A 187 21.16 -27.85 -1.86
CA ASN A 187 20.01 -28.28 -2.67
C ASN A 187 18.72 -28.52 -1.88
N GLU A 188 18.55 -27.88 -0.72
CA GLU A 188 17.33 -27.95 0.07
C GLU A 188 16.43 -26.75 -0.20
N MET A 189 15.12 -26.97 -0.22
CA MET A 189 14.15 -25.91 -0.42
C MET A 189 14.09 -25.00 0.82
N GLU A 190 14.29 -23.71 0.59
CA GLU A 190 14.17 -22.69 1.61
C GLU A 190 12.84 -21.95 1.54
N TYR A 191 12.34 -21.64 2.73
CA TYR A 191 11.16 -20.86 2.97
C TYR A 191 11.53 -19.60 3.75
N PHE A 192 10.82 -18.51 3.47
CA PHE A 192 11.00 -17.22 4.08
C PHE A 192 9.79 -16.88 4.95
N LEU A 193 10.06 -16.50 6.20
CA LEU A 193 9.08 -16.09 7.20
C LEU A 193 9.32 -14.60 7.56
N PRO A 194 8.62 -13.65 6.95
CA PRO A 194 8.92 -12.22 7.14
C PRO A 194 8.72 -11.69 8.56
N CYS A 195 7.94 -12.36 9.42
CA CYS A 195 7.60 -11.84 10.75
C CYS A 195 8.70 -12.03 11.81
N VAL A 196 9.69 -12.90 11.57
CA VAL A 196 10.82 -13.12 12.51
C VAL A 196 11.87 -12.03 12.42
N LEU A 197 11.86 -11.22 11.35
CA LEU A 197 12.91 -10.25 11.10
C LEU A 197 13.01 -9.20 12.21
N VAL A 198 14.23 -8.73 12.43
CA VAL A 198 14.55 -7.58 13.30
C VAL A 198 14.29 -6.26 12.57
N HIS A 199 14.05 -5.18 13.30
CA HIS A 199 13.93 -3.85 12.68
C HIS A 199 15.29 -3.43 12.12
N ALA A 200 15.28 -2.68 11.01
CA ALA A 200 16.48 -2.04 10.52
C ALA A 200 17.03 -1.14 11.62
N PHE A 201 18.34 -1.21 11.85
CA PHE A 201 18.99 -0.20 12.69
C PHE A 201 18.72 1.17 12.06
N LEU A 202 18.32 2.14 12.89
CA LEU A 202 18.32 3.52 12.44
C LEU A 202 19.76 3.81 11.99
N PRO A 203 19.98 4.31 10.75
CA PRO A 203 21.29 4.84 10.43
C PRO A 203 21.59 5.86 11.53
N GLN A 204 22.72 5.70 12.23
CA GLN A 204 23.32 6.82 12.94
C GLN A 204 23.35 7.97 11.93
N GLU A 205 23.00 9.17 12.36
CA GLU A 205 23.10 10.36 11.52
C GLU A 205 24.56 10.45 11.06
N GLU A 206 24.86 9.89 9.89
CA GLU A 206 26.06 10.19 9.16
C GLU A 206 25.89 11.65 8.77
N GLU A 207 26.51 12.52 9.56
CA GLU A 207 26.97 13.84 9.15
C GLU A 207 27.93 13.68 7.97
N ASP A 208 27.43 13.24 6.83
CA ASP A 208 28.13 13.30 5.56
C ASP A 208 27.19 13.94 4.53
N THR A 209 27.26 15.27 4.52
CA THR A 209 26.99 16.09 3.36
C THR A 209 27.86 15.63 2.18
N SER A 210 27.46 14.59 1.45
CA SER A 210 27.73 14.40 0.01
C SER A 210 27.44 12.97 -0.46
N ALA A 211 26.17 12.66 -0.69
CA ALA A 211 25.69 11.83 -1.80
C ALA A 211 24.24 11.42 -1.51
N VAL A 212 23.29 12.29 -1.82
CA VAL A 212 21.96 11.78 -2.14
C VAL A 212 22.16 11.04 -3.47
N PRO A 213 22.01 9.71 -3.56
CA PRO A 213 21.78 9.13 -4.86
C PRO A 213 20.40 9.67 -5.24
N THR A 214 20.37 10.71 -6.05
CA THR A 214 19.15 11.24 -6.65
C THR A 214 18.56 10.10 -7.44
N SER A 215 17.70 9.31 -6.79
CA SER A 215 16.94 8.28 -7.45
C SER A 215 16.16 8.99 -8.54
N ILE A 216 16.49 8.68 -9.79
CA ILE A 216 15.86 9.24 -10.99
C ILE A 216 14.33 9.01 -10.93
N ILE A 217 13.91 8.00 -10.17
CA ILE A 217 12.52 7.58 -9.98
C ILE A 217 12.01 8.12 -8.63
N PRO A 218 10.98 8.98 -8.61
CA PRO A 218 10.39 9.42 -7.35
C PRO A 218 9.75 8.23 -6.61
N PRO A 219 9.91 8.13 -5.29
CA PRO A 219 9.35 7.03 -4.50
C PRO A 219 7.82 7.04 -4.55
N LEU A 220 7.23 5.87 -4.75
CA LEU A 220 5.79 5.65 -4.72
C LEU A 220 5.35 5.35 -3.30
N LEU A 221 4.34 6.07 -2.81
CA LEU A 221 3.78 5.85 -1.48
C LEU A 221 2.47 5.07 -1.57
N VAL A 222 2.32 4.02 -0.76
CA VAL A 222 1.07 3.28 -0.59
C VAL A 222 0.42 3.73 0.72
N THR A 223 -0.70 4.44 0.59
CA THR A 223 -1.49 4.93 1.72
C THR A 223 -2.72 4.06 1.93
N PHE A 224 -3.28 4.08 3.13
CA PHE A 224 -4.50 3.34 3.47
C PHE A 224 -5.58 4.30 3.96
N GLN A 225 -6.86 3.98 3.75
CA GLN A 225 -7.97 4.83 4.20
C GLN A 225 -8.00 5.04 5.72
N CYS A 226 -7.49 4.07 6.51
CA CYS A 226 -7.32 4.19 7.96
C CYS A 226 -6.17 5.10 8.40
N ASN A 227 -5.39 5.68 7.47
CA ASN A 227 -4.28 6.62 7.69
C ASN A 227 -3.07 6.07 8.46
N TYR A 228 -2.99 4.75 8.61
CA TYR A 228 -1.84 4.00 9.11
C TYR A 228 -1.67 2.72 8.29
N THR A 229 -0.48 2.14 8.29
CA THR A 229 -0.24 0.83 7.66
C THR A 229 -0.86 -0.28 8.51
N PRO A 230 -1.87 -1.04 8.03
CA PRO A 230 -2.52 -2.06 8.83
C PRO A 230 -1.53 -3.18 9.19
N ARG A 231 -1.66 -3.71 10.41
CA ARG A 231 -0.76 -4.75 10.93
C ARG A 231 -0.82 -6.00 10.06
N GLY A 232 0.33 -6.61 9.80
CA GLY A 232 0.44 -7.82 8.98
C GLY A 232 0.44 -7.58 7.46
N VAL A 233 -0.04 -6.43 6.97
CA VAL A 233 -0.08 -6.14 5.52
C VAL A 233 1.32 -6.20 4.91
N PHE A 234 2.34 -5.63 5.57
CA PHE A 234 3.70 -5.66 5.05
C PHE A 234 4.25 -7.08 4.90
N SER A 235 4.20 -7.89 5.96
CA SER A 235 4.69 -9.28 5.94
C SER A 235 3.93 -10.14 4.92
N SER A 236 2.60 -10.05 4.92
CA SER A 236 1.74 -10.79 3.98
C SER A 236 1.92 -10.34 2.53
N LEU A 237 2.19 -9.04 2.29
CA LEU A 237 2.49 -8.53 0.95
C LEU A 237 3.77 -9.16 0.40
N ILE A 238 4.83 -9.21 1.21
CA ILE A 238 6.09 -9.84 0.81
C ILE A 238 5.87 -11.31 0.48
N ALA A 239 5.19 -12.02 1.38
CA ALA A 239 4.92 -13.44 1.18
C ALA A 239 4.06 -13.69 -0.08
N HIS A 240 3.05 -12.86 -0.30
CA HIS A 240 2.20 -12.98 -1.49
C HIS A 240 2.95 -12.70 -2.79
N ILE A 241 3.82 -11.68 -2.84
CA ILE A 241 4.61 -11.36 -4.04
C ILE A 241 5.53 -12.53 -4.40
N LEU A 242 6.22 -13.12 -3.41
CA LEU A 242 7.10 -14.27 -3.61
C LEU A 242 6.33 -15.53 -4.03
N ASN A 243 5.13 -15.76 -3.48
CA ASN A 243 4.28 -16.91 -3.83
C ASN A 243 3.65 -16.79 -5.22
N SER A 244 3.14 -15.61 -5.58
CA SER A 244 2.37 -15.39 -6.81
C SER A 244 3.22 -15.29 -8.08
N LYS A 245 4.49 -14.89 -7.93
CA LYS A 245 5.42 -14.64 -9.04
C LYS A 245 6.77 -15.34 -8.82
N GLN A 246 6.72 -16.62 -8.48
CA GLN A 246 7.91 -17.45 -8.28
C GLN A 246 8.89 -17.30 -9.45
N GLY A 247 10.13 -16.91 -9.13
CA GLY A 247 11.21 -16.72 -10.10
C GLY A 247 11.29 -15.33 -10.73
N GLU A 248 10.22 -14.52 -10.74
CA GLU A 248 10.26 -13.15 -11.27
C GLU A 248 10.76 -12.13 -10.24
N TRP A 249 10.45 -12.37 -8.97
CA TRP A 249 10.86 -11.56 -7.83
C TRP A 249 11.72 -12.42 -6.91
N LYS A 250 12.96 -11.98 -6.68
CA LYS A 250 13.88 -12.64 -5.75
C LYS A 250 14.29 -11.65 -4.67
N LEU A 251 14.57 -12.13 -3.47
CA LEU A 251 15.14 -11.28 -2.42
C LEU A 251 16.55 -10.84 -2.84
N ALA A 252 16.83 -9.54 -2.77
CA ALA A 252 18.07 -8.95 -3.30
C ALA A 252 19.24 -8.99 -2.31
N SER A 253 18.96 -9.17 -1.01
CA SER A 253 19.92 -9.25 0.08
C SER A 253 19.55 -10.37 1.05
N GLU A 254 20.53 -10.80 1.83
CA GLU A 254 20.29 -11.63 3.02
C GLU A 254 19.91 -10.81 4.24
N GLU A 255 20.30 -9.53 4.28
CA GLU A 255 19.86 -8.57 5.29
C GLU A 255 18.46 -8.06 4.96
N ILE A 256 17.46 -8.61 5.63
CA ILE A 256 16.06 -8.23 5.46
C ILE A 256 15.52 -7.80 6.81
N TYR A 257 14.77 -6.71 6.84
CA TYR A 257 14.29 -6.12 8.07
C TYR A 257 12.77 -6.18 8.15
N ARG A 258 12.25 -6.15 9.38
CA ARG A 258 10.81 -6.14 9.67
C ARG A 258 10.09 -4.96 9.03
N ASP A 259 10.80 -3.89 8.77
CA ASP A 259 10.31 -2.66 8.18
C ASP A 259 10.93 -2.34 6.82
N GLN A 260 11.80 -3.17 6.26
CA GLN A 260 12.40 -2.92 4.95
C GLN A 260 12.81 -4.20 4.23
N VAL A 261 12.45 -4.31 2.95
CA VAL A 261 12.81 -5.44 2.09
C VAL A 261 13.29 -4.94 0.73
N HIS A 262 14.25 -5.66 0.13
CA HIS A 262 14.74 -5.39 -1.21
C HIS A 262 14.49 -6.59 -2.12
N PHE A 263 13.86 -6.35 -3.26
CA PHE A 263 13.64 -7.35 -4.30
C PHE A 263 14.48 -7.05 -5.53
N ARG A 264 14.96 -8.11 -6.20
CA ARG A 264 15.49 -8.08 -7.54
C ARG A 264 14.42 -8.63 -8.47
N HIS A 265 13.93 -7.79 -9.37
CA HIS A 265 12.97 -8.16 -10.39
C HIS A 265 13.68 -8.73 -11.62
N LYS A 266 13.03 -9.61 -12.38
CA LYS A 266 13.58 -10.22 -13.62
C LYS A 266 14.08 -9.21 -14.66
N SER A 267 13.55 -7.99 -14.66
CA SER A 267 14.01 -6.92 -15.56
C SER A 267 15.30 -6.22 -15.08
N GLY A 268 15.91 -6.69 -13.98
CA GLY A 268 17.13 -6.12 -13.40
C GLY A 268 16.91 -4.97 -12.41
N TYR A 269 15.65 -4.59 -12.15
CA TYR A 269 15.32 -3.53 -11.19
C TYR A 269 15.50 -4.02 -9.75
N VAL A 270 16.03 -3.14 -8.90
CA VAL A 270 16.02 -3.35 -7.45
C VAL A 270 14.90 -2.52 -6.85
N ILE A 271 13.96 -3.19 -6.19
CA ILE A 271 12.75 -2.59 -5.64
C ILE A 271 12.81 -2.70 -4.12
N SER A 272 12.91 -1.56 -3.45
CA SER A 272 12.88 -1.48 -1.99
C SER A 272 11.47 -1.14 -1.53
N ILE A 273 10.93 -1.90 -0.59
CA ILE A 273 9.67 -1.59 0.09
C ILE A 273 9.99 -1.36 1.56
N LYS A 274 9.72 -0.14 2.04
CA LYS A 274 9.90 0.26 3.43
C LYS A 274 8.54 0.48 4.09
N ASN A 275 8.33 -0.11 5.25
CA ASN A 275 7.15 0.02 6.07
C ASN A 275 7.29 1.21 7.02
N LEU A 276 6.56 2.29 6.73
CA LEU A 276 6.45 3.42 7.65
C LEU A 276 5.09 3.38 8.35
N PHE A 277 4.99 4.00 9.52
CA PHE A 277 3.78 3.97 10.35
C PHE A 277 2.51 4.41 9.58
N ARG A 278 2.63 5.39 8.67
CA ARG A 278 1.49 5.98 7.95
C ARG A 278 1.27 5.44 6.54
N PHE A 279 2.32 4.89 5.91
CA PHE A 279 2.30 4.46 4.52
C PHE A 279 3.46 3.49 4.24
N LEU A 280 3.38 2.71 3.16
CA LEU A 280 4.54 1.99 2.64
C LEU A 280 5.26 2.90 1.62
N GLU A 281 6.58 2.97 1.68
CA GLU A 281 7.41 3.63 0.68
C GLU A 281 8.02 2.60 -0.26
N VAL A 282 7.81 2.77 -1.57
CA VAL A 282 8.35 1.91 -2.61
C VAL A 282 9.35 2.71 -3.45
N LYS A 283 10.61 2.27 -3.46
CA LYS A 283 11.69 2.84 -4.27
C LYS A 283 12.11 1.83 -5.33
N ALA A 284 12.22 2.29 -6.58
CA ALA A 284 12.74 1.48 -7.66
C ALA A 284 14.08 2.06 -8.14
N VAL A 285 15.08 1.19 -8.28
CA VAL A 285 16.40 1.53 -8.81
C VAL A 285 16.60 0.75 -10.11
N PRO A 286 16.80 1.43 -11.25
CA PRO A 286 17.04 0.76 -12.52
C PRO A 286 18.42 0.06 -12.53
N PRO A 287 18.62 -0.93 -13.41
CA PRO A 287 19.93 -1.56 -13.57
C PRO A 287 20.97 -0.53 -14.06
N LYS A 288 22.22 -0.68 -13.60
CA LYS A 288 23.35 0.20 -13.97
C LYS A 288 23.45 0.32 -15.50
N GLY A 289 23.52 1.54 -16.02
CA GLY A 289 23.63 1.82 -17.46
C GLY A 289 22.30 2.06 -18.20
N SER A 290 21.15 2.02 -17.52
CA SER A 290 19.82 2.23 -18.13
C SER A 290 19.13 3.54 -17.71
N GLU A 291 19.90 4.55 -17.31
CA GLU A 291 19.41 5.82 -16.74
C GLU A 291 18.59 6.69 -17.73
N SER A 292 18.69 6.41 -19.03
CA SER A 292 18.10 7.21 -20.11
C SER A 292 16.88 6.57 -20.82
N SER A 293 16.50 5.34 -20.47
CA SER A 293 15.39 4.64 -21.12
C SER A 293 14.07 4.82 -20.37
N PRO A 294 12.92 4.98 -21.08
CA PRO A 294 11.62 5.03 -20.42
C PRO A 294 11.42 3.75 -19.60
N ILE A 295 11.05 3.92 -18.34
CA ILE A 295 11.03 2.88 -17.32
C ILE A 295 9.78 2.01 -17.51
N LYS A 296 9.74 1.26 -18.62
CA LYS A 296 8.57 0.53 -19.15
C LYS A 296 8.00 -0.50 -18.16
N HIS A 297 8.76 -0.90 -17.14
CA HIS A 297 8.36 -1.94 -16.18
C HIS A 297 7.66 -1.41 -14.92
N LEU A 298 7.73 -0.12 -14.60
CA LEU A 298 7.08 0.42 -13.40
C LEU A 298 5.55 0.25 -13.38
N PRO A 299 4.82 0.44 -14.49
CA PRO A 299 3.36 0.24 -14.49
C PRO A 299 2.97 -1.18 -14.10
N GLY A 300 3.71 -2.17 -14.60
CA GLY A 300 3.50 -3.57 -14.22
C GLY A 300 3.81 -3.84 -12.74
N ILE A 301 4.83 -3.17 -12.17
CA ILE A 301 5.13 -3.25 -10.74
C ILE A 301 3.98 -2.63 -9.92
N THR A 302 3.48 -1.45 -10.31
CA THR A 302 2.36 -0.79 -9.63
C THR A 302 1.09 -1.65 -9.69
N GLU A 303 0.80 -2.25 -10.83
CA GLU A 303 -0.35 -3.15 -11.01
C GLU A 303 -0.23 -4.39 -10.12
N LEU A 304 0.97 -5.00 -10.08
CA LEU A 304 1.24 -6.13 -9.19
C LEU A 304 1.07 -5.75 -7.72
N LEU A 305 1.61 -4.61 -7.29
CA LEU A 305 1.44 -4.12 -5.93
C LEU A 305 -0.05 -3.89 -5.60
N SER A 306 -0.80 -3.30 -6.53
CA SER A 306 -2.23 -3.04 -6.34
C SER A 306 -3.04 -4.32 -6.20
N THR A 307 -2.82 -5.29 -7.09
CA THR A 307 -3.50 -6.59 -7.06
C THR A 307 -3.12 -7.40 -5.83
N SER A 308 -1.84 -7.39 -5.44
CA SER A 308 -1.34 -8.05 -4.24
C SER A 308 -1.91 -7.45 -2.96
N LEU A 309 -1.95 -6.12 -2.84
CA LEU A 309 -2.53 -5.44 -1.68
C LEU A 309 -4.04 -5.71 -1.56
N GLU A 310 -4.76 -5.74 -2.68
CA GLU A 310 -6.19 -6.06 -2.67
C GLU A 310 -6.43 -7.53 -2.30
N TYR A 311 -5.57 -8.45 -2.76
CA TYR A 311 -5.59 -9.85 -2.32
C TYR A 311 -5.35 -9.96 -0.82
N VAL A 312 -4.27 -9.36 -0.30
CA VAL A 312 -3.91 -9.38 1.13
C VAL A 312 -5.03 -8.78 1.98
N ARG A 313 -5.62 -7.66 1.54
CA ARG A 313 -6.75 -7.01 2.23
C ARG A 313 -7.93 -7.96 2.40
N LYS A 314 -8.32 -8.65 1.31
CA LYS A 314 -9.40 -9.65 1.34
C LYS A 314 -9.03 -10.85 2.19
N HIS A 315 -7.82 -11.39 2.04
CA HIS A 315 -7.36 -12.58 2.73
C HIS A 315 -7.27 -12.38 4.25
N LEU A 316 -6.80 -11.21 4.69
CA LEU A 316 -6.75 -10.84 6.11
C LEU A 316 -8.10 -10.35 6.67
N ASN A 317 -9.19 -10.44 5.90
CA ASN A 317 -10.53 -9.99 6.29
C ASN A 317 -10.59 -8.53 6.76
N TYR A 318 -9.74 -7.66 6.20
CA TYR A 318 -9.82 -6.24 6.50
C TYR A 318 -11.04 -5.60 5.82
N THR A 319 -11.74 -4.72 6.55
CA THR A 319 -12.85 -3.94 6.01
C THR A 319 -12.35 -2.94 4.95
N LYS A 320 -13.29 -2.24 4.28
CA LYS A 320 -12.96 -1.23 3.27
C LYS A 320 -12.04 -0.11 3.79
N VAL A 321 -11.95 0.11 5.10
CA VAL A 321 -11.04 1.11 5.69
C VAL A 321 -9.55 0.79 5.48
N ALA A 322 -9.21 -0.45 5.11
CA ALA A 322 -7.85 -0.83 4.75
C ALA A 322 -7.61 -0.79 3.23
N SER A 323 -8.50 -0.20 2.44
CA SER A 323 -8.27 0.01 1.01
C SER A 323 -7.06 0.91 0.80
N HIS A 324 -6.18 0.50 -0.11
CA HIS A 324 -4.97 1.24 -0.45
C HIS A 324 -5.23 2.31 -1.51
N SER A 325 -4.33 3.29 -1.56
CA SER A 325 -4.29 4.31 -2.60
C SER A 325 -2.85 4.74 -2.81
N PHE A 326 -2.48 5.02 -4.04
CA PHE A 326 -1.14 5.49 -4.37
C PHE A 326 -1.00 6.99 -4.17
N ALA A 327 0.15 7.41 -3.69
CA ALA A 327 0.48 8.78 -3.34
C ALA A 327 1.96 9.06 -3.62
N PHE A 328 2.33 10.33 -3.54
CA PHE A 328 3.73 10.79 -3.57
C PHE A 328 3.97 11.75 -2.41
N TYR A 329 5.22 12.07 -2.11
CA TYR A 329 5.51 13.11 -1.12
C TYR A 329 4.89 14.45 -1.51
N CYS A 330 4.26 15.13 -0.54
CA CYS A 330 3.72 16.47 -0.74
C CYS A 330 4.87 17.48 -0.88
N HIS A 331 4.85 18.26 -1.97
CA HIS A 331 5.85 19.30 -2.25
C HIS A 331 5.32 20.73 -2.03
N ASN A 332 4.13 20.89 -1.43
CA ASN A 332 3.54 22.21 -1.20
C ASN A 332 4.48 23.08 -0.36
N THR A 333 4.86 24.25 -0.89
CA THR A 333 5.78 25.20 -0.26
C THR A 333 5.27 25.70 1.09
N ASP A 334 3.94 25.76 1.27
CA ASP A 334 3.30 26.16 2.52
C ASP A 334 3.55 25.12 3.64
N HIS A 335 3.81 23.86 3.27
CA HIS A 335 4.06 22.76 4.21
C HIS A 335 5.55 22.43 4.38
N LYS A 336 6.44 22.93 3.50
CA LYS A 336 7.89 22.67 3.55
C LYS A 336 8.59 23.29 4.76
N LYS A 337 8.00 24.30 5.42
CA LYS A 337 8.73 25.12 6.38
C LYS A 337 8.92 24.50 7.77
N ASN A 338 8.16 23.49 8.22
CA ASN A 338 8.28 22.94 9.60
C ASN A 338 7.56 21.59 9.82
N LEU A 339 7.29 20.78 8.80
CA LEU A 339 6.37 19.63 8.93
C LEU A 339 6.96 18.34 8.34
N GLU A 340 6.75 17.23 9.06
CA GLU A 340 7.14 15.89 8.61
C GLU A 340 6.62 15.56 7.20
N PRO A 341 7.42 14.82 6.39
CA PRO A 341 7.01 14.33 5.07
C PRO A 341 5.67 13.60 5.16
N HIS A 342 4.74 13.92 4.27
CA HIS A 342 3.42 13.32 4.25
C HIS A 342 2.93 13.09 2.82
N PRO A 343 2.01 12.12 2.61
CA PRO A 343 1.56 11.75 1.29
C PRO A 343 0.58 12.78 0.70
N ALA A 344 0.69 12.99 -0.61
CA ALA A 344 -0.32 13.60 -1.47
C ALA A 344 -0.90 12.51 -2.38
N LYS A 345 -2.18 12.19 -2.18
CA LYS A 345 -2.90 11.10 -2.84
C LYS A 345 -3.07 11.40 -4.32
N ARG A 346 -2.83 10.42 -5.19
CA ARG A 346 -3.09 10.56 -6.61
C ARG A 346 -4.59 10.70 -6.87
N ASN A 347 -4.95 11.66 -7.72
CA ASN A 347 -6.28 11.79 -8.30
C ASN A 347 -6.12 12.06 -9.81
N GLU A 348 -6.32 11.03 -10.63
CA GLU A 348 -6.17 11.07 -12.09
C GLU A 348 -4.82 11.64 -12.56
N ASP A 349 -4.79 12.95 -12.85
CA ASP A 349 -3.68 13.75 -13.39
C ASP A 349 -2.96 14.65 -12.37
N HIS A 350 -3.54 14.82 -11.17
CA HIS A 350 -3.00 15.65 -10.09
C HIS A 350 -2.85 14.87 -8.78
N THR A 351 -2.22 15.50 -7.80
CA THR A 351 -2.14 14.95 -6.44
C THR A 351 -2.96 15.84 -5.49
N ILE A 352 -3.46 15.28 -4.40
CA ILE A 352 -4.23 15.99 -3.38
C ILE A 352 -3.52 15.80 -2.05
N CYS A 353 -3.14 16.89 -1.38
CA CYS A 353 -2.47 16.81 -0.10
C CYS A 353 -3.37 16.14 0.95
N SER A 354 -2.83 15.15 1.69
CA SER A 354 -3.60 14.45 2.73
C SER A 354 -3.88 15.29 3.98
N ARG A 355 -3.36 16.52 4.10
CA ARG A 355 -3.54 17.38 5.28
C ARG A 355 -4.62 18.44 5.10
N ASP A 356 -4.55 19.22 4.02
CA ASP A 356 -5.43 20.36 3.78
C ASP A 356 -6.40 20.14 2.60
N GLY A 357 -6.31 18.99 1.91
CA GLY A 357 -7.16 18.65 0.77
C GLY A 357 -6.95 19.55 -0.45
N LYS A 358 -5.94 20.44 -0.44
CA LYS A 358 -5.63 21.28 -1.58
C LYS A 358 -5.01 20.45 -2.69
N LYS A 359 -5.38 20.77 -3.94
CA LYS A 359 -4.73 20.21 -5.12
C LYS A 359 -3.25 20.59 -5.07
N THR A 360 -2.40 19.58 -4.97
CA THR A 360 -0.97 19.71 -5.19
C THR A 360 -0.68 19.61 -6.69
N THR A 361 0.44 20.18 -7.10
CA THR A 361 0.91 20.32 -8.49
C THR A 361 0.66 19.06 -9.34
N THR A 362 0.44 19.24 -10.65
CA THR A 362 0.40 18.16 -11.66
C THR A 362 1.56 17.19 -11.46
N MET A 363 1.29 15.90 -11.64
CA MET A 363 2.30 14.85 -11.45
C MET A 363 3.55 15.12 -12.29
N THR A 364 4.73 14.91 -11.72
CA THR A 364 5.99 15.00 -12.47
C THR A 364 6.13 13.84 -13.45
N LYS A 365 6.98 13.99 -14.47
CA LYS A 365 7.29 12.92 -15.45
C LYS A 365 7.69 11.61 -14.76
N GLY A 366 8.54 11.68 -13.73
CA GLY A 366 8.94 10.51 -12.94
C GLY A 366 7.79 9.87 -12.16
N GLN A 367 6.85 10.68 -11.64
CA GLN A 367 5.67 10.17 -10.93
C GLN A 367 4.71 9.46 -11.88
N ALA A 368 4.54 9.99 -13.08
CA ALA A 368 3.63 9.42 -14.08
C ALA A 368 4.15 8.14 -14.73
N GLN A 369 5.47 7.95 -14.78
CA GLN A 369 6.09 6.70 -15.23
C GLN A 369 5.62 5.49 -14.41
N TRP A 370 5.29 5.65 -13.12
CA TRP A 370 4.71 4.58 -12.31
C TRP A 370 3.38 4.04 -12.83
N PHE A 371 2.66 4.82 -13.64
CA PHE A 371 1.32 4.49 -14.13
C PHE A 371 1.25 4.39 -15.65
N GLY A 372 2.39 4.50 -16.35
CA GLY A 372 2.44 4.44 -17.81
C GLY A 372 1.76 5.63 -18.48
N ILE A 373 1.62 6.74 -17.75
CA ILE A 373 0.98 7.95 -18.25
C ILE A 373 2.06 8.78 -18.95
N SER A 374 1.87 9.03 -20.23
CA SER A 374 2.61 10.07 -20.96
C SER A 374 2.14 11.42 -20.45
N VAL A 375 2.86 11.98 -19.47
CA VAL A 375 2.67 13.39 -19.10
C VAL A 375 3.17 14.19 -20.29
N VAL A 376 2.25 14.89 -20.96
CA VAL A 376 2.60 16.01 -21.83
C VAL A 376 3.39 16.97 -20.94
N ASP A 377 4.65 17.20 -21.29
CA ASP A 377 5.63 17.91 -20.47
C ASP A 377 5.01 19.19 -19.87
N ASN A 378 4.82 19.20 -18.54
CA ASN A 378 4.57 20.42 -17.77
C ASN A 378 5.89 20.89 -17.11
N SER A 379 7.01 20.69 -17.80
CA SER A 379 8.32 21.26 -17.45
C SER A 379 8.36 22.79 -17.60
N GLY A 380 7.28 23.43 -18.06
CA GLY A 380 7.19 24.88 -18.27
C GLY A 380 6.13 25.58 -17.42
N ALA A 381 6.01 25.33 -16.11
CA ALA A 381 5.17 26.17 -15.26
C ALA A 381 5.74 27.60 -15.23
N LEU A 382 5.03 28.55 -15.83
CA LEU A 382 5.43 29.95 -15.92
C LEU A 382 5.04 30.69 -14.65
N CYS A 383 5.95 31.50 -14.12
CA CYS A 383 5.70 32.37 -12.98
C CYS A 383 5.94 33.84 -13.36
N THR A 384 5.69 34.77 -12.44
CA THR A 384 5.86 36.22 -12.69
C THR A 384 7.27 36.61 -13.14
N LYS A 385 8.28 35.78 -12.88
CA LYS A 385 9.68 36.01 -13.35
C LYS A 385 9.85 35.75 -14.85
N ASN A 386 8.93 35.02 -15.48
CA ASN A 386 8.98 34.71 -16.91
C ASN A 386 8.28 35.76 -17.78
N LEU A 387 7.78 36.86 -17.18
CA LEU A 387 7.02 37.87 -17.89
C LEU A 387 7.78 38.43 -19.10
N ASP A 388 9.05 38.80 -18.92
CA ASP A 388 9.87 39.39 -19.98
C ASP A 388 10.13 38.40 -21.12
N GLU A 389 10.34 37.12 -20.78
CA GLU A 389 10.52 36.05 -21.75
C GLU A 389 9.24 35.80 -22.57
N ILE A 390 8.08 35.79 -21.92
CA ILE A 390 6.78 35.61 -22.59
C ILE A 390 6.52 36.78 -23.53
N LEU A 391 6.78 38.01 -23.09
CA LEU A 391 6.61 39.21 -23.93
C LEU A 391 7.54 39.17 -25.15
N TYR A 392 8.81 38.80 -24.95
CA TYR A 392 9.76 38.62 -26.05
C TYR A 392 9.28 37.58 -27.06
N VAL A 393 8.77 36.44 -26.59
CA VAL A 393 8.25 35.39 -27.47
C VAL A 393 7.01 35.84 -28.22
N LEU A 394 6.08 36.54 -27.57
CA LEU A 394 4.89 37.10 -28.21
C LEU A 394 5.26 38.13 -29.29
N ASP A 395 6.27 38.97 -29.04
CA ASP A 395 6.80 39.89 -30.05
C ASP A 395 7.48 39.14 -31.21
N ALA A 396 8.24 38.09 -30.92
CA ALA A 396 8.92 37.27 -31.93
C ALA A 396 7.96 36.51 -32.86
N VAL A 397 6.78 36.11 -32.36
CA VAL A 397 5.72 35.48 -33.16
C VAL A 397 4.76 36.49 -33.77
N GLN A 398 5.07 37.80 -33.69
CA GLN A 398 4.27 38.90 -34.24
C GLN A 398 2.82 38.93 -33.72
N PHE A 399 2.63 38.62 -32.45
CA PHE A 399 1.31 38.63 -31.82
C PHE A 399 0.64 40.01 -31.91
N GLU A 400 -0.61 40.06 -32.37
CA GLU A 400 -1.37 41.30 -32.49
C GLU A 400 -1.79 41.84 -31.11
N LYS A 401 -1.06 42.85 -30.59
CA LYS A 401 -1.26 43.35 -29.22
C LYS A 401 -2.68 43.89 -28.95
N THR A 402 -3.39 44.36 -29.97
CA THR A 402 -4.80 44.80 -29.90
C THR A 402 -5.75 43.67 -29.47
N SER A 403 -5.39 42.41 -29.72
CA SER A 403 -6.17 41.22 -29.37
C SER A 403 -6.01 40.78 -27.90
N TRP A 404 -5.26 41.54 -27.07
CA TRP A 404 -4.99 41.23 -25.66
C TRP A 404 -6.24 40.92 -24.84
N ARG A 405 -7.37 41.58 -25.11
CA ARG A 405 -8.61 41.39 -24.37
C ARG A 405 -9.25 40.03 -24.67
N ARG A 406 -9.30 39.64 -25.95
CA ARG A 406 -9.79 38.32 -26.37
C ARG A 406 -8.87 37.22 -25.86
N PHE A 407 -7.56 37.48 -25.90
CA PHE A 407 -6.54 36.59 -25.39
C PHE A 407 -6.66 36.37 -23.87
N GLY A 408 -6.81 37.44 -23.08
CA GLY A 408 -7.01 37.38 -21.63
C GLY A 408 -8.24 36.56 -21.22
N LEU A 409 -9.35 36.66 -21.96
CA LEU A 409 -10.54 35.82 -21.74
C LEU A 409 -10.25 34.34 -21.98
N ARG A 410 -9.45 33.99 -22.99
CA ARG A 410 -9.06 32.59 -23.27
C ARG A 410 -8.10 32.04 -22.22
N LEU A 411 -7.27 32.89 -21.63
CA LEU A 411 -6.40 32.54 -20.50
C LEU A 411 -7.18 32.29 -19.19
N GLY A 412 -8.48 32.64 -19.13
CA GLY A 412 -9.34 32.41 -17.96
C GLY A 412 -9.57 33.63 -17.09
N LEU A 413 -9.21 34.84 -17.55
CA LEU A 413 -9.49 36.09 -16.85
C LEU A 413 -10.91 36.57 -17.12
N TYR A 414 -11.55 37.18 -16.13
CA TYR A 414 -12.89 37.73 -16.27
C TYR A 414 -12.88 39.09 -16.98
N ASN A 415 -13.98 39.41 -17.66
CA ASN A 415 -14.14 40.70 -18.33
C ASN A 415 -14.02 41.88 -17.34
N ARG A 416 -14.43 41.68 -16.09
CA ARG A 416 -14.24 42.67 -15.00
C ARG A 416 -12.76 42.98 -14.79
N THR A 417 -11.94 41.95 -14.59
CA THR A 417 -10.49 42.08 -14.39
C THR A 417 -9.79 42.73 -15.58
N LEU A 418 -10.19 42.39 -16.80
CA LEU A 418 -9.65 43.02 -18.02
C LEU A 418 -10.06 44.51 -18.13
N SER A 419 -11.29 44.85 -17.73
CA SER A 419 -11.76 46.25 -17.72
C SER A 419 -11.04 47.09 -16.66
N GLU A 420 -10.70 46.49 -15.51
CA GLU A 420 -9.88 47.13 -14.47
C GLU A 420 -8.44 47.39 -14.99
N ILE A 421 -7.85 46.44 -15.72
CA ILE A 421 -6.53 46.64 -16.37
C ILE A 421 -6.59 47.79 -17.38
N GLU A 422 -7.61 47.81 -18.25
CA GLU A 422 -7.79 48.84 -19.27
C GLU A 422 -7.91 50.24 -18.66
N ALA A 423 -8.67 50.39 -17.58
CA ALA A 423 -8.82 51.64 -16.87
C ALA A 423 -7.52 52.10 -16.19
N ASN A 424 -6.81 51.19 -15.53
CA ASN A 424 -5.58 51.49 -14.80
C ASN A 424 -4.42 51.89 -15.74
N GLU A 425 -4.34 51.25 -16.91
CA GLU A 425 -3.30 51.51 -17.91
C GLU A 425 -3.71 52.57 -18.94
N ARG A 426 -4.83 53.27 -18.70
CA ARG A 426 -5.36 54.35 -19.57
C ARG A 426 -5.55 53.92 -21.04
N GLY A 427 -5.87 52.64 -21.26
CA GLY A 427 -6.06 52.07 -22.59
C GLY A 427 -4.78 51.87 -23.42
N ILE A 428 -3.59 52.02 -22.82
CA ILE A 428 -2.32 51.78 -23.52
C ILE A 428 -2.17 50.28 -23.79
N VAL A 429 -2.37 49.88 -25.05
CA VAL A 429 -2.46 48.48 -25.49
C VAL A 429 -1.28 47.62 -25.03
N GLY A 430 -0.05 48.13 -25.12
CA GLY A 430 1.15 47.40 -24.69
C GLY A 430 1.15 47.09 -23.18
N ASN A 431 0.80 48.08 -22.35
CA ASN A 431 0.71 47.92 -20.90
C ASN A 431 -0.47 47.01 -20.51
N CYS A 432 -1.58 47.08 -21.24
CA CYS A 432 -2.74 46.21 -21.02
C CYS A 432 -2.36 44.74 -21.27
N LEU A 433 -1.61 44.43 -22.34
CA LEU A 433 -1.11 43.08 -22.62
C LEU A 433 -0.16 42.60 -21.51
N GLN A 434 0.81 43.42 -21.13
CA GLN A 434 1.77 43.09 -20.07
C GLN A 434 1.07 42.78 -18.75
N ASN A 435 0.13 43.61 -18.32
CA ASN A 435 -0.64 43.38 -17.10
C ASN A 435 -1.58 42.17 -17.21
N THR A 436 -2.13 41.89 -18.39
CA THR A 436 -2.94 40.69 -18.64
C THR A 436 -2.13 39.43 -18.41
N ILE A 437 -0.90 39.37 -18.95
CA ILE A 437 0.01 38.23 -18.74
C ILE A 437 0.44 38.16 -17.26
N LEU A 438 0.74 39.29 -16.63
CA LEU A 438 1.11 39.33 -15.22
C LEU A 438 -0.01 38.81 -14.29
N VAL A 439 -1.26 39.18 -14.57
CA VAL A 439 -2.44 38.74 -13.80
C VAL A 439 -2.73 37.26 -14.05
N TRP A 440 -2.52 36.77 -15.28
CA TRP A 440 -2.58 35.35 -15.60
C TRP A 440 -1.51 34.54 -14.86
N LEU A 441 -0.26 35.01 -14.82
CA LEU A 441 0.84 34.39 -14.07
C LEU A 441 0.60 34.39 -12.55
N LYS A 442 -0.15 35.37 -12.04
CA LYS A 442 -0.63 35.43 -10.66
C LYS A 442 -1.85 34.51 -10.40
N GLN A 443 -2.33 33.78 -11.40
CA GLN A 443 -3.44 32.81 -11.31
C GLN A 443 -4.73 33.41 -10.73
N ARG A 444 -5.08 34.64 -11.12
CA ARG A 444 -6.37 35.24 -10.74
C ARG A 444 -7.53 34.61 -11.51
N ASP A 445 -8.76 34.84 -11.04
CA ASP A 445 -10.00 34.39 -11.68
C ASP A 445 -10.03 32.87 -11.96
N ASP A 446 -10.51 32.48 -13.14
CA ASP A 446 -10.74 31.10 -13.56
C ASP A 446 -9.52 30.49 -14.28
N VAL A 447 -8.33 31.10 -14.16
CA VAL A 447 -7.08 30.60 -14.78
C VAL A 447 -6.83 29.14 -14.40
N ASN A 448 -7.03 28.78 -13.13
CA ASN A 448 -6.85 27.41 -12.64
C ASN A 448 -7.80 26.39 -13.28
N ARG A 449 -8.96 26.84 -13.80
CA ARG A 449 -9.91 25.99 -14.53
C ARG A 449 -9.49 25.78 -15.99
N LYS A 450 -8.74 26.73 -16.56
CA LYS A 450 -8.20 26.66 -17.94
C LYS A 450 -6.84 25.96 -18.02
N GLY A 451 -6.15 25.86 -16.89
CA GLY A 451 -4.86 25.18 -16.73
C GLY A 451 -3.84 26.11 -16.07
N ILE A 452 -2.88 25.54 -15.32
CA ILE A 452 -1.81 26.32 -14.68
C ILE A 452 -1.00 27.05 -15.77
N PRO A 453 -0.51 28.29 -15.53
CA PRO A 453 0.28 29.02 -16.51
C PRO A 453 1.47 28.20 -17.01
N SER A 454 1.51 27.96 -18.33
CA SER A 454 2.56 27.23 -19.01
C SER A 454 2.63 27.61 -20.49
N TRP A 455 3.72 27.27 -21.17
CA TRP A 455 3.83 27.48 -22.62
C TRP A 455 2.72 26.77 -23.40
N GLY A 456 2.26 25.61 -22.91
CA GLY A 456 1.14 24.87 -23.49
C GLY A 456 -0.21 25.57 -23.30
N THR A 457 -0.49 26.13 -22.10
CA THR A 457 -1.73 26.88 -21.87
C THR A 457 -1.74 28.22 -22.60
N LEU A 458 -0.57 28.87 -22.75
CA LEU A 458 -0.37 30.05 -23.59
C LEU A 458 -0.65 29.73 -25.07
N ALA A 459 -0.05 28.67 -25.60
CA ALA A 459 -0.22 28.26 -27.00
C ALA A 459 -1.69 27.88 -27.31
N LYS A 460 -2.35 27.18 -26.39
CA LYS A 460 -3.78 26.86 -26.54
C LYS A 460 -4.66 28.12 -26.56
N ALA A 461 -4.37 29.10 -25.72
CA ALA A 461 -5.12 30.36 -25.73
C ALA A 461 -4.90 31.16 -27.02
N LEU A 462 -3.70 31.09 -27.62
CA LEU A 462 -3.41 31.67 -28.94
C LEU A 462 -4.18 30.94 -30.05
N GLU A 463 -4.19 29.62 -30.04
CA GLU A 463 -4.97 28.83 -31.00
C GLU A 463 -6.48 29.18 -30.93
N ASP A 464 -7.02 29.32 -29.71
CA ASP A 464 -8.43 29.63 -29.45
C ASP A 464 -8.87 31.04 -29.92
N ILE A 465 -7.93 31.95 -30.18
CA ILE A 465 -8.19 33.27 -30.77
C ILE A 465 -7.89 33.33 -32.27
N GLY A 466 -7.39 32.24 -32.86
CA GLY A 466 -7.08 32.13 -34.29
C GLY A 466 -5.59 32.22 -34.64
N GLU A 467 -4.71 32.42 -33.66
CA GLU A 467 -3.26 32.59 -33.83
C GLU A 467 -2.52 31.24 -33.92
N LYS A 468 -2.96 30.38 -34.84
CA LYS A 468 -2.43 29.01 -34.99
C LYS A 468 -0.93 28.96 -35.30
N GLY A 469 -0.44 29.89 -36.12
CA GLY A 469 0.99 29.98 -36.48
C GLY A 469 1.89 30.29 -35.29
N ALA A 470 1.47 31.23 -34.44
CA ALA A 470 2.16 31.58 -33.20
C ALA A 470 2.12 30.41 -32.21
N ALA A 471 0.95 29.78 -32.02
CA ALA A 471 0.78 28.62 -31.16
C ALA A 471 1.70 27.46 -31.55
N CYS A 472 1.75 27.09 -32.84
CA CYS A 472 2.63 26.04 -33.34
C CYS A 472 4.12 26.38 -33.14
N SER A 473 4.51 27.65 -33.31
CA SER A 473 5.90 28.08 -33.16
C SER A 473 6.37 28.03 -31.70
N ILE A 474 5.49 28.39 -30.76
CA ILE A 474 5.75 28.29 -29.32
C ILE A 474 5.86 26.83 -28.90
N LEU A 475 4.93 25.97 -29.34
CA LEU A 475 4.98 24.55 -29.03
C LEU A 475 6.28 23.93 -29.56
N LYS A 476 6.66 24.15 -30.82
CA LYS A 476 7.92 23.60 -31.38
C LYS A 476 9.17 23.99 -30.59
N LYS A 477 9.20 25.15 -29.94
CA LYS A 477 10.36 25.65 -29.21
C LYS A 477 10.39 25.23 -27.74
N TYR A 478 9.23 24.99 -27.14
CA TYR A 478 9.07 24.82 -25.69
C TYR A 478 8.29 23.56 -25.26
N SER A 479 7.99 22.63 -26.20
CA SER A 479 7.33 21.34 -25.95
C SER A 479 8.30 20.18 -25.76
#